data_AF-A0A3P7J9W6-F1
#
_entry.id   AF-A0A3P7J9W6-F1
#
_cell.length_a   1.000
_cell.length_b   1.000
_cell.length_c   1.000
_cell.angle_alpha   90.00
_cell.angle_beta   90.00
_cell.angle_gamma   90.00
#
_symmetry.space_group_name_H-M   'P 1'
#
loop_
_entity.id
_entity.type
_entity.pdbx_description
1 polymer ?
#
loop_
_entity_poly.entity_id
_entity_poly.type
_entity_poly.pdbx_seq_one_letter_code
_entity_poly.pdbx_strand_id
1 'polypeptide(L)' 'MFGQNIVTTGRLIRVEAHFAFLQTQTHGRVFCSETPITGPISNFAIGEEVDVDIVPQKTYGCNWMAVNVWI' A
#
# COMPACT_ATOMS: atom_id res chain seq x y z
N MET A 1 -3.09 -19.30 9.03
CA MET A 1 -3.06 -19.27 7.56
C MET A 1 -3.16 -17.81 7.16
N PHE A 2 -2.02 -17.13 6.98
CA PHE A 2 -2.02 -15.79 6.42
C PHE A 2 -2.40 -15.94 4.94
N GLY A 3 -3.44 -15.24 4.49
CA GLY A 3 -3.90 -15.29 3.10
C GLY A 3 -2.75 -14.94 2.16
N GLN A 4 -2.72 -15.55 0.98
CA GLN A 4 -1.68 -15.28 -0.03
C GLN A 4 -1.47 -13.78 -0.20
N ASN A 5 -0.22 -13.33 0.00
CA ASN A 5 0.21 -12.00 -0.40
C ASN A 5 0.08 -11.91 -1.93
N ILE A 6 -0.46 -10.81 -2.42
CA ILE A 6 -0.54 -10.53 -3.86
C ILE A 6 0.46 -9.42 -4.16
N VAL A 7 1.40 -9.68 -5.05
CA VAL A 7 2.30 -8.65 -5.59
C VAL A 7 1.54 -7.90 -6.70
N THR A 8 1.49 -6.58 -6.62
CA THR A 8 0.87 -5.74 -7.65
C THR A 8 1.54 -4.37 -7.71
N THR A 9 1.25 -3.60 -8.76
CA THR A 9 1.65 -2.20 -8.86
C THR A 9 0.50 -1.28 -8.43
N GLY A 10 0.85 -0.16 -7.82
CA GLY A 10 -0.11 0.87 -7.48
C GLY A 10 0.50 2.27 -7.54
N ARG A 11 -0.36 3.25 -7.82
CA ARG A 11 0.02 4.66 -7.81
C ARG A 11 -0.37 5.30 -6.49
N LEU A 12 0.56 6.01 -5.85
CA LEU A 12 0.27 6.75 -4.63
C LEU A 12 -0.68 7.92 -4.93
N ILE A 13 -1.85 7.92 -4.30
CA ILE A 13 -2.87 8.95 -4.48
C ILE A 13 -2.97 9.90 -3.28
N ARG A 14 -2.41 9.50 -2.13
CA ARG A 14 -2.32 10.31 -0.91
C ARG A 14 -1.16 9.82 -0.08
N VAL A 15 -0.31 10.75 0.37
CA VAL A 15 0.80 10.48 1.28
C VAL A 15 0.62 11.40 2.48
N GLU A 16 0.68 10.82 3.67
CA GLU A 16 0.58 11.49 4.97
C GLU A 16 1.79 11.08 5.81
N ALA A 17 1.98 11.72 6.97
CA ALA A 17 3.17 11.54 7.79
C ALA A 17 3.47 10.08 8.18
N HIS A 18 2.43 9.24 8.34
CA HIS A 18 2.57 7.84 8.82
C HIS A 18 1.82 6.82 7.98
N PHE A 19 1.16 7.26 6.91
CA PHE A 19 0.39 6.36 6.05
C PHE A 19 0.24 6.94 4.65
N ALA A 20 -0.08 6.08 3.71
CA ALA A 20 -0.46 6.47 2.36
C ALA A 20 -1.65 5.65 1.88
N PHE A 21 -2.29 6.14 0.84
CA PHE A 21 -3.19 5.36 0.01
C PHE A 21 -2.61 5.23 -1.38
N LEU A 22 -2.66 4.01 -1.90
CA LEU A 22 -2.30 3.70 -3.27
C LEU A 22 -3.51 3.15 -4.02
N GLN A 23 -3.62 3.51 -5.29
CA GLN A 23 -4.64 3.04 -6.21
C GLN A 23 -4.00 1.99 -7.12
N THR A 24 -4.47 0.76 -7.00
CA THR A 24 -4.11 -0.32 -7.93
C THR A 24 -5.07 -0.36 -9.10
N GLN A 25 -4.65 -0.94 -10.22
CA GLN A 25 -5.51 -1.08 -11.41
C GLN A 25 -6.62 -2.13 -11.19
N THR A 26 -6.33 -3.20 -10.46
CA THR A 26 -7.20 -4.39 -10.36
C THR A 26 -7.85 -4.60 -8.99
N HIS A 27 -7.27 -4.07 -7.91
CA HIS A 27 -7.71 -4.34 -6.53
C HIS A 27 -8.31 -3.10 -5.84
N GLY A 28 -8.34 -1.95 -6.50
CA GLY A 28 -8.87 -0.71 -5.95
C GLY A 28 -7.87 0.02 -5.03
N ARG A 29 -8.40 0.71 -4.02
CA ARG A 29 -7.59 1.40 -3.02
C ARG A 29 -7.00 0.44 -2.00
N VAL A 30 -5.74 0.67 -1.69
CA VAL A 30 -4.96 -0.08 -0.72
C VAL A 30 -4.44 0.92 0.30
N PHE A 31 -4.57 0.57 1.57
CA PHE A 31 -4.01 1.34 2.67
C PHE A 31 -2.57 0.90 2.93
N CYS A 32 -1.66 1.86 3.06
CA CYS A 32 -0.26 1.62 3.37
C CYS A 32 0.08 2.31 4.68
N SER A 33 0.51 1.56 5.69
CA SER A 33 0.99 2.12 6.96
C SER A 33 2.50 2.11 7.00
N GLU A 34 3.09 3.17 7.57
CA GLU A 34 4.50 3.21 7.86
C GLU A 34 4.80 2.12 8.91
N THR A 35 5.62 1.16 8.53
CA THR A 35 6.07 0.07 9.42
C THR A 35 7.55 -0.16 9.18
N PRO A 36 8.25 -0.86 10.10
CA PRO A 36 9.63 -1.27 9.86
C PRO A 36 9.84 -2.07 8.57
N ILE A 37 8.78 -2.68 8.02
CA ILE A 37 8.81 -3.50 6.79
C ILE A 37 8.63 -2.61 5.55
N THR A 38 7.67 -1.68 5.60
CA THR A 38 7.37 -0.76 4.49
C THR A 38 8.37 0.41 4.37
N GLY A 39 9.13 0.70 5.42
CA GLY A 39 10.01 1.86 5.47
C GLY A 39 9.26 3.20 5.59
N PRO A 40 10.00 4.34 5.55
CA PRO A 40 9.39 5.65 5.68
C PRO A 40 8.56 5.97 4.44
N ILE A 41 7.23 5.91 4.57
CA ILE A 41 6.30 6.21 3.47
C ILE A 41 6.45 7.67 3.00
N SER A 42 6.93 8.56 3.87
CA SER A 42 7.27 9.95 3.55
C SER A 42 8.29 10.10 2.42
N ASN A 43 9.03 9.03 2.08
CA ASN A 43 10.01 9.07 0.99
C ASN A 43 9.35 8.99 -0.40
N PHE A 44 8.10 8.57 -0.48
CA PHE A 44 7.40 8.46 -1.75
C PHE A 44 6.58 9.71 -2.06
N ALA A 45 6.48 10.05 -3.34
CA ALA A 45 5.70 11.18 -3.81
C ALA A 45 4.28 10.76 -4.24
N ILE A 46 3.32 11.67 -4.08
CA ILE A 46 2.00 11.50 -4.72
C ILE A 46 2.20 11.43 -6.24
N GLY A 47 1.60 10.43 -6.87
CA GLY A 47 1.68 10.17 -8.30
C GLY A 47 2.77 9.16 -8.68
N GLU A 48 3.64 8.77 -7.76
CA GLU A 48 4.66 7.74 -7.95
C GLU A 48 4.03 6.35 -8.04
N GLU A 49 4.57 5.54 -8.94
CA GLU A 49 4.16 4.14 -9.12
C GLU A 49 5.14 3.26 -8.35
N VAL A 50 4.60 2.37 -7.52
CA VAL A 50 5.36 1.49 -6.63
C VAL A 50 4.84 0.07 -6.78
N ASP A 51 5.76 -0.89 -6.65
CA ASP A 51 5.42 -2.29 -6.44
C ASP A 51 5.04 -2.49 -4.97
N VAL A 52 4.04 -3.33 -4.72
CA VAL A 52 3.48 -3.55 -3.39
C VAL A 52 3.02 -4.98 -3.20
N ASP A 53 3.32 -5.54 -2.03
CA ASP A 53 2.66 -6.73 -1.50
C ASP A 53 1.39 -6.33 -0.76
N ILE A 54 0.24 -6.81 -1.21
CA ILE A 54 -1.05 -6.56 -0.57
C ILE A 54 -1.63 -7.81 0.09
N VAL A 55 -2.30 -7.59 1.22
CA VAL A 55 -3.07 -8.61 1.93
C VAL A 55 -4.51 -8.14 2.15
N PRO A 56 -5.51 -9.04 2.14
CA PRO A 56 -6.88 -8.68 2.44
C PRO A 56 -7.02 -8.15 3.87
N GLN A 57 -7.77 -7.06 4.06
CA GLN A 57 -8.17 -6.56 5.38
C GLN A 57 -9.63 -6.08 5.36
N LYS A 58 -10.21 -5.89 6.54
CA LYS A 58 -11.54 -5.28 6.72
C LYS A 58 -11.51 -3.98 7.52
N THR A 59 -10.31 -3.44 7.72
CA THR A 59 -10.06 -2.28 8.58
C THR A 59 -9.79 -1.05 7.73
N TYR A 60 -10.07 0.15 8.26
CA TYR A 60 -9.74 1.44 7.65
C TYR A 60 -10.42 1.72 6.28
N GLY A 61 -11.56 1.07 6.02
CA GLY A 61 -12.37 1.33 4.81
C GLY A 61 -11.72 0.87 3.50
N CYS A 62 -10.62 0.12 3.57
CA CYS A 62 -9.99 -0.52 2.42
C CYS A 62 -10.13 -2.05 2.55
N ASN A 63 -10.32 -2.73 1.43
CA ASN A 63 -10.32 -4.19 1.40
C ASN A 63 -8.91 -4.79 1.41
N TRP A 64 -7.89 -3.93 1.24
CA TRP A 64 -6.50 -4.32 1.04
C TRP A 64 -5.55 -3.44 1.87
N MET A 65 -4.50 -4.07 2.38
CA MET A 65 -3.40 -3.43 3.12
C MET A 65 -2.08 -3.76 2.44
N ALA A 66 -1.22 -2.76 2.27
CA ALA A 66 0.15 -2.96 1.86
C ALA A 66 0.98 -3.46 3.06
N VAL A 67 1.75 -4.51 2.87
CA VAL A 67 2.69 -5.04 3.88
C VAL A 67 4.16 -4.82 3.49
N ASN A 68 4.43 -4.54 2.23
CA ASN A 68 5.75 -4.22 1.70
C ASN A 68 5.60 -3.34 0.46
N VAL A 69 6.44 -2.31 0.30
CA VAL A 69 6.38 -1.35 -0.82
C VAL A 69 7.81 -1.06 -1.30
N TRP A 70 8.04 -1.13 -2.61
CA TRP A 70 9.33 -0.85 -3.23
C TRP A 70 9.17 -0.22 -4.62
N ILE A 71 10.29 0.26 -5.17
CA ILE A 71 10.40 0.82 -6.53
C ILE A 71 11.01 -0.22 -7.46
#